data_AF-A0A0N4YZ15-F1
#
_entry.id   AF-A0A0N4YZ15-F1
#
_cell.length_a   1.000
_cell.length_b   1.000
_cell.length_c   1.000
_cell.angle_alpha   90.00
_cell.angle_beta   90.00
_cell.angle_gamma   90.00
#
_symmetry.space_group_name_H-M   'P 1'
#
loop_
_entity.id
_entity.type
_entity.pdbx_description
1 polymer ?
#
loop_
_entity_poly.entity_id
_entity_poly.type
_entity_poly.pdbx_seq_one_letter_code
_entity_poly.pdbx_strand_id
1 'polypeptide(L)'
;MVRYSKPLQDWSQPSEQLSHKKAAQCSVVFHPECPADSRQVILPPPHGECCGRPGTCHCDLQKCEAFVPICGKGQERVLVKEGGHEPGSCCDVFECRKREVRCESFRCPSQVFDEDEGVDCP
;
A
#
# COMPACT_ATOMS: atom_id res chain seq x y z
N MET A 1 48.13 14.01 38.19
CA MET A 1 46.68 13.81 38.37
C MET A 1 46.10 13.43 37.01
N VAL A 2 45.43 12.31 36.73
CA VAL A 2 45.24 11.01 37.37
C VAL A 2 45.25 10.03 36.18
N ARG A 3 46.07 8.97 36.23
CA ARG A 3 45.96 7.86 35.29
C ARG A 3 44.75 7.02 35.73
N TYR A 4 43.71 6.94 34.91
CA TYR A 4 42.67 5.94 35.09
C TYR A 4 42.95 4.77 34.16
N SER A 5 43.68 3.80 34.70
CA SER A 5 43.78 2.45 34.16
C SER A 5 42.47 1.73 34.45
N LYS A 6 41.65 1.49 33.42
CA LYS A 6 40.53 0.55 33.55
C LYS A 6 41.11 -0.87 33.59
N PRO A 7 40.74 -1.71 34.58
CA PRO A 7 41.20 -3.09 34.60
C PRO A 7 40.57 -3.86 33.43
N LEU A 8 41.44 -4.56 32.70
CA LEU A 8 41.08 -5.63 31.78
C LEU A 8 40.34 -6.69 32.62
N GLN A 9 39.04 -6.84 32.41
CA GLN A 9 38.28 -7.91 33.04
C GLN A 9 38.64 -9.22 32.33
N ASP A 10 39.64 -9.90 32.91
CA ASP A 10 39.90 -11.30 32.74
C ASP A 10 38.66 -12.09 33.17
N TRP A 11 37.97 -12.70 32.20
CA TRP A 11 36.96 -13.72 32.46
C TRP A 11 37.50 -15.06 31.97
N SER A 12 38.57 -15.51 32.64
CA SER A 12 38.98 -16.92 32.59
C SER A 12 38.11 -17.72 33.56
N GLN A 13 36.96 -18.23 33.11
CA GLN A 13 36.37 -19.42 33.76
C GLN A 13 35.89 -20.45 32.74
N PRO A 14 36.50 -21.67 32.75
CA PRO A 14 36.06 -22.83 32.00
C PRO A 14 35.14 -23.70 32.85
N SER A 15 34.02 -24.15 32.29
CA SER A 15 33.42 -25.46 32.58
C SER A 15 32.14 -25.60 31.78
N GLU A 16 32.15 -26.57 30.86
CA GLU A 16 31.08 -27.54 30.71
C GLU A 16 29.68 -27.06 31.06
N GLN A 17 28.93 -26.65 30.04
CA GLN A 17 27.58 -27.12 29.74
C GLN A 17 27.23 -26.53 28.38
N LEU A 18 27.84 -27.11 27.33
CA LEU A 18 27.31 -26.99 25.99
C LEU A 18 25.98 -27.76 26.00
N SER A 19 24.94 -27.13 26.57
CA SER A 19 23.55 -27.49 26.33
C SER A 19 23.48 -27.74 24.85
N HIS A 20 23.13 -28.97 24.46
CA HIS A 20 22.93 -29.36 23.08
C HIS A 20 21.92 -28.39 22.46
N LYS A 21 22.39 -27.23 21.98
CA LYS A 21 21.64 -26.35 21.12
C LYS A 21 21.57 -27.11 19.81
N LYS A 22 20.55 -27.97 19.70
CA LYS A 22 20.09 -28.44 18.40
C LYS A 22 19.83 -27.18 17.58
N ALA A 23 20.67 -26.95 16.58
CA ALA A 23 20.35 -25.98 15.55
C ALA A 23 19.05 -26.45 14.90
N ALA A 24 18.03 -25.61 14.93
CA ALA A 24 16.80 -25.90 14.19
C ALA A 24 17.14 -25.82 12.70
N GLN A 25 16.98 -26.93 11.99
CA GLN A 25 17.18 -26.97 10.56
C GLN A 25 15.85 -26.58 9.90
N CYS A 26 15.71 -25.31 9.57
CA CYS A 26 14.53 -24.79 8.87
C CYS A 26 14.68 -25.00 7.35
N SER A 27 13.59 -25.33 6.68
CA SER A 27 13.52 -25.28 5.23
C SER A 27 13.62 -23.82 4.76
N VAL A 28 14.23 -23.59 3.60
CA VAL A 28 14.21 -22.25 2.98
C VAL A 28 12.78 -21.93 2.58
N VAL A 29 12.25 -20.85 3.14
CA VAL A 29 10.90 -20.38 2.87
C VAL A 29 10.98 -19.29 1.80
N PHE A 30 10.51 -19.62 0.59
CA PHE A 30 10.40 -18.66 -0.50
C PHE A 30 9.16 -17.78 -0.30
N HIS A 31 9.34 -16.49 -0.52
CA HIS A 31 8.27 -15.51 -0.46
C HIS A 31 7.94 -15.09 -1.89
N PRO A 32 6.69 -15.30 -2.36
CA PRO A 32 6.31 -14.89 -3.69
C PRO A 32 6.33 -13.36 -3.81
N GLU A 33 6.73 -12.85 -4.99
CA GLU A 33 6.58 -11.44 -5.31
C GLU A 33 5.09 -11.09 -5.35
N CYS A 34 4.67 -10.12 -4.53
CA CYS A 34 3.29 -9.67 -4.52
C CYS A 34 3.02 -8.68 -5.66
N PRO A 35 1.78 -8.65 -6.20
CA PRO A 35 1.37 -7.65 -7.17
C PRO A 35 1.41 -6.24 -6.56
N ALA A 36 1.51 -5.22 -7.42
CA ALA A 36 1.77 -3.84 -7.01
C ALA A 36 0.68 -3.20 -6.12
N ASP A 37 -0.53 -3.75 -6.14
CA ASP A 37 -1.67 -3.37 -5.29
C ASP A 37 -1.68 -4.06 -3.92
N SER A 38 -0.68 -4.91 -3.66
CA SER A 38 -0.60 -5.78 -2.50
C SER A 38 0.73 -5.60 -1.78
N ARG A 39 0.75 -5.99 -0.50
CA ARG A 39 1.97 -6.03 0.32
C ARG A 39 2.20 -7.43 0.87
N GLN A 40 3.46 -7.80 0.97
CA GLN A 40 3.86 -9.04 1.60
C GLN A 40 3.79 -8.89 3.13
N VAL A 41 3.05 -9.79 3.78
CA VAL A 41 2.94 -9.87 5.23
C VAL A 41 3.54 -11.18 5.69
N ILE A 42 4.55 -11.11 6.56
CA ILE A 42 5.15 -12.28 7.20
C ILE A 42 4.67 -12.29 8.65
N LEU A 43 3.87 -13.28 9.00
CA LEU A 43 3.38 -13.42 10.37
C LEU A 43 4.48 -13.97 11.28
N PRO A 44 4.60 -13.45 12.51
CA PRO A 44 5.49 -14.04 13.51
C PRO A 44 5.13 -15.52 13.74
N PRO A 45 6.13 -16.38 13.98
CA PRO A 45 5.86 -17.77 14.34
C PRO A 45 5.09 -17.83 15.67
N PRO A 46 4.18 -18.80 15.83
CA PRO A 46 3.48 -19.03 17.09
C PRO A 46 4.47 -19.47 18.18
N HIS A 47 4.06 -19.30 19.45
CA HIS A 47 4.86 -19.73 20.58
C HIS A 47 5.21 -21.22 20.49
N GLY A 48 6.52 -21.54 20.43
CA GLY A 48 7.03 -22.91 20.36
C GLY A 48 7.60 -23.32 19.00
N GLU A 49 7.38 -22.55 17.93
CA GLU A 49 8.03 -22.75 16.63
C GLU A 49 9.21 -21.78 16.44
N CYS A 50 10.35 -22.30 15.98
CA CYS A 50 11.55 -21.47 15.71
C CYS A 50 11.63 -21.00 14.25
N CYS A 51 10.95 -21.69 13.33
CA CYS A 51 11.02 -21.40 11.89
C CYS A 51 9.92 -20.40 11.49
N GLY A 52 10.27 -19.45 10.61
CA GLY A 52 9.32 -18.50 10.05
C GLY A 52 8.33 -19.16 9.08
N ARG A 53 7.15 -18.56 8.93
CA ARG A 53 6.13 -19.00 7.97
C ARG A 53 6.34 -18.34 6.61
N PRO A 54 5.84 -18.95 5.51
CA PRO A 54 5.76 -18.26 4.23
C PRO A 54 4.91 -17.00 4.37
N GLY A 55 5.43 -15.88 3.87
CA GLY A 55 4.66 -14.65 3.80
C GLY A 55 3.50 -14.79 2.82
N THR A 56 2.41 -14.11 3.15
CA THR A 56 1.19 -14.04 2.34
C THR A 56 1.05 -12.65 1.74
N CYS A 57 0.51 -12.55 0.54
CA CYS A 57 0.16 -11.27 -0.06
C CYS A 57 -1.19 -10.81 0.47
N HIS A 58 -1.23 -9.59 0.99
CA HIS A 58 -2.46 -8.95 1.42
C HIS A 58 -2.68 -7.67 0.63
N CYS A 59 -3.93 -7.42 0.29
CA CYS A 59 -4.41 -6.16 -0.23
C CYS A 59 -3.86 -4.95 0.55
N ASP A 60 -3.27 -3.99 -0.16
CA ASP A 60 -2.80 -2.73 0.41
C ASP A 60 -3.56 -1.57 -0.21
N LEU A 61 -4.68 -1.20 0.42
CA LEU A 61 -5.56 -0.12 -0.06
C LEU A 61 -4.86 1.24 -0.10
N GLN A 62 -3.77 1.44 0.65
CA GLN A 62 -2.98 2.68 0.57
C GLN A 62 -2.27 2.82 -0.78
N LYS A 63 -1.97 1.70 -1.45
CA LYS A 63 -1.38 1.72 -2.79
C LYS A 63 -2.41 2.02 -3.88
N CYS A 64 -3.71 1.84 -3.62
CA CYS A 64 -4.77 2.05 -4.60
C CYS A 64 -4.86 3.48 -5.12
N GLU A 65 -4.48 4.48 -4.32
CA GLU A 65 -4.46 5.87 -4.77
C GLU A 65 -3.53 6.08 -5.98
N ALA A 66 -2.42 5.35 -6.04
CA ALA A 66 -1.48 5.42 -7.17
C ALA A 66 -2.03 4.79 -8.46
N PHE A 67 -3.04 3.91 -8.37
CA PHE A 67 -3.68 3.29 -9.54
C PHE A 67 -4.75 4.18 -10.17
N VAL A 68 -5.14 5.25 -9.47
CA VAL A 68 -6.12 6.21 -9.96
C VAL A 68 -5.43 7.16 -10.96
N PRO A 69 -5.81 7.16 -12.25
CA PRO A 69 -5.22 8.06 -13.23
C PRO A 69 -5.70 9.50 -13.03
N ILE A 70 -4.79 10.45 -13.27
CA ILE A 70 -5.10 11.88 -13.32
C ILE A 70 -5.60 12.19 -14.74
N CYS A 71 -6.88 12.57 -14.87
CA CYS A 71 -7.46 12.91 -16.16
C CYS A 71 -7.20 14.36 -16.56
N GLY A 72 -6.92 14.59 -17.84
CA GLY A 72 -6.69 15.93 -18.41
C GLY A 72 -7.97 16.76 -18.54
N LYS A 73 -7.83 18.03 -18.91
CA LYS A 73 -8.97 18.95 -19.12
C LYS A 73 -9.98 18.37 -20.13
N GLY A 74 -11.27 18.37 -19.77
CA GLY A 74 -12.35 17.84 -20.61
C GLY A 74 -12.50 16.31 -20.60
N GLN A 75 -11.73 15.61 -19.75
CA GLN A 75 -11.90 14.18 -19.50
C GLN A 75 -12.40 13.96 -18.08
N GLU A 76 -13.20 12.93 -17.90
CA GLU A 76 -13.68 12.48 -16.60
C GLU A 76 -13.22 11.05 -16.31
N ARG A 77 -13.05 10.76 -15.02
CA ARG A 77 -12.64 9.45 -14.55
C ARG A 77 -13.86 8.54 -14.48
N VAL A 78 -13.83 7.45 -15.23
CA VAL A 78 -14.91 6.46 -15.30
C VAL A 78 -14.42 5.15 -14.72
N LEU A 79 -15.20 4.54 -13.84
CA LEU A 79 -14.92 3.21 -13.30
C LEU A 79 -15.13 2.17 -14.39
N VAL A 80 -14.09 1.37 -14.67
CA VAL A 80 -14.13 0.31 -15.69
C VAL A 80 -14.17 -1.07 -15.05
N LYS A 81 -13.55 -1.22 -13.89
CA LYS A 81 -13.56 -2.48 -13.14
C LYS A 81 -13.53 -2.21 -11.64
N GLU A 82 -14.42 -2.86 -10.90
CA GLU A 82 -14.41 -2.85 -9.44
C GLU A 82 -13.29 -3.74 -8.89
N GLY A 83 -12.70 -3.32 -7.77
CA GLY A 83 -11.74 -4.09 -7.03
C GLY A 83 -12.38 -5.33 -6.39
N GLY A 84 -11.75 -6.49 -6.55
CA GLY A 84 -12.22 -7.77 -6.02
C GLY A 84 -11.71 -8.13 -4.63
N HIS A 85 -10.94 -7.25 -3.98
CA HIS A 85 -10.24 -7.52 -2.70
C HIS A 85 -9.24 -8.69 -2.73
N GLU A 86 -8.90 -9.19 -3.91
CA GLU A 86 -7.87 -10.22 -4.07
C GLU A 86 -6.54 -9.57 -4.50
N PRO A 87 -5.38 -10.15 -4.13
CA PRO A 87 -4.10 -9.65 -4.59
C PRO A 87 -4.02 -9.63 -6.12
N GLY A 88 -3.76 -8.47 -6.72
CA GLY A 88 -3.75 -8.24 -8.15
C GLY A 88 -5.05 -7.66 -8.71
N SER A 89 -6.12 -7.63 -7.91
CA SER A 89 -7.40 -7.00 -8.24
C SER A 89 -7.94 -6.16 -7.08
N CYS A 90 -7.07 -5.75 -6.15
CA CYS A 90 -7.47 -5.11 -4.91
C CYS A 90 -8.11 -3.74 -5.13
N CYS A 91 -7.61 -3.02 -6.12
CA CYS A 91 -7.98 -1.64 -6.40
C CYS A 91 -8.93 -1.54 -7.60
N ASP A 92 -9.84 -0.57 -7.53
CA ASP A 92 -10.67 -0.16 -8.64
C ASP A 92 -9.83 0.31 -9.82
N VAL A 93 -10.23 -0.07 -11.04
CA VAL A 93 -9.58 0.36 -12.28
C VAL A 93 -10.44 1.44 -12.92
N PHE A 94 -9.82 2.60 -13.10
CA PHE A 94 -10.45 3.75 -13.73
C PHE A 94 -9.80 4.08 -15.07
N GLU A 95 -10.60 4.59 -16.00
CA GLU A 95 -10.13 5.14 -17.27
C GLU A 95 -10.58 6.59 -17.42
N CYS A 96 -9.77 7.40 -18.08
CA CYS A 96 -10.16 8.75 -18.46
C CYS A 96 -10.91 8.73 -19.79
N ARG A 97 -12.17 9.18 -19.78
CA ARG A 97 -12.99 9.30 -21.00
C ARG A 97 -13.33 10.76 -21.26
N LYS A 98 -13.48 11.13 -22.53
CA LYS A 98 -13.91 12.48 -22.90
C LYS A 98 -15.34 12.69 -22.41
N ARG A 99 -15.57 13.80 -21.72
CA ARG A 99 -16.90 14.20 -21.29
C ARG A 99 -17.67 14.67 -22.52
N GLU A 100 -18.53 13.80 -23.07
CA GLU A 100 -19.38 14.16 -24.20
C GLU A 100 -20.56 14.99 -23.69
N VAL A 101 -20.38 16.31 -23.62
CA VAL A 101 -21.45 17.24 -23.25
C VAL A 101 -22.40 17.33 -24.44
N ARG A 102 -23.46 16.53 -24.44
CA ARG A 102 -24.57 16.68 -25.39
C ARG A 102 -25.47 17.80 -24.92
N CYS A 103 -25.38 18.98 -25.57
CA CYS A 103 -26.27 20.11 -25.31
C CYS A 103 -27.76 19.74 -25.45
N GLU A 104 -28.09 18.67 -26.18
CA GLU A 104 -29.45 18.14 -26.31
C GLU A 104 -30.04 17.60 -24.99
N SER A 105 -29.18 17.21 -24.03
CA SER A 105 -29.62 16.75 -22.71
C SER A 105 -29.89 17.90 -21.73
N PHE A 106 -29.55 19.13 -22.10
CA PHE A 106 -29.78 20.32 -21.29
C PHE A 106 -30.94 21.11 -21.91
N ARG A 107 -32.12 21.09 -21.28
CA ARG A 107 -33.16 22.06 -21.56
C ARG A 107 -32.83 23.33 -20.80
N CYS A 108 -32.26 24.33 -21.49
CA CYS A 108 -32.18 25.67 -20.96
C CYS A 108 -33.62 26.16 -20.69
N PRO A 109 -33.93 26.67 -19.47
CA PRO A 109 -35.18 27.37 -19.24
C PRO A 109 -35.27 28.52 -20.24
N SER A 110 -36.34 28.55 -21.02
CA SER A 110 -36.59 29.56 -22.07
C SER A 110 -36.92 30.95 -21.53
N GLN A 111 -36.57 31.23 -20.27
CA GLN A 111 -36.79 32.50 -19.58
C GLN A 111 -35.43 33.01 -19.09
N VAL A 112 -34.56 33.28 -20.08
CA VAL A 112 -33.71 34.45 -20.01
C VAL A 112 -34.65 35.63 -20.17
N PHE A 113 -34.98 36.29 -19.08
CA PHE A 113 -35.56 37.62 -19.16
C PHE A 113 -34.43 38.50 -19.70
N ASP A 114 -34.51 38.89 -20.97
CA ASP A 114 -33.85 40.08 -21.48
C ASP A 114 -34.46 41.27 -20.73
N GLU A 115 -33.99 41.51 -19.51
CA GLU A 115 -34.07 42.82 -18.89
C GLU A 115 -32.62 43.28 -18.72
N ASP A 116 -32.25 44.11 -19.69
CA ASP A 116 -31.10 44.99 -19.69
C ASP A 116 -30.99 45.72 -18.35
N GLU A 117 -30.32 45.12 -17.37
CA GLU A 117 -29.70 45.87 -16.27
C GLU A 117 -28.46 45.11 -15.80
N GLY A 118 -27.30 45.69 -16.11
CA GLY A 118 -25.99 45.08 -15.94
C GLY A 118 -25.77 44.47 -14.55
N VAL A 119 -25.61 43.15 -14.52
CA VAL A 119 -25.08 42.45 -13.35
C VAL A 119 -23.55 42.40 -13.52
N ASP A 120 -22.86 43.31 -12.84
CA ASP A 120 -21.42 43.23 -12.62
C ASP A 120 -21.18 42.09 -11.62
N CYS A 121 -20.59 40.99 -12.10
CA CYS A 121 -20.19 39.89 -11.23
C CYS A 121 -18.88 40.26 -10.52
N PRO A 122 -18.79 40.16 -9.18
CA PRO A 122 -17.60 40.56 -8.41
C PRO A 122 -16.35 39.70 -8.68
#